data_AF-A0AA43DFA7-F1
#
_entry.id   AF-A0AA43DFA7-F1
#
_cell.length_a   1.000
_cell.length_b   1.000
_cell.length_c   1.000
_cell.angle_alpha   90.00
_cell.angle_beta   90.00
_cell.angle_gamma   90.00
#
_symmetry.space_group_name_H-M   'P 1'
#
loop_
_entity.id
_entity.type
_entity.pdbx_description
1 polymer ?
#
loop_
_entity_poly.entity_id
_entity_poly.type
_entity_poly.pdbx_seq_one_letter_code
_entity_poly.pdbx_strand_id
1 'polypeptide(L)' 'MSPIGKFRVTALAEGSSFLLLLFIAMPMKYFMGMPLAVRVVGLIHGLLFLAYVAQLVKLRTTHQWD' A
#
# COMPACT_ATOMS: atom_id res chain seq x y z
N MET A 1 -1.28 -7.71 -19.33
CA MET A 1 -1.23 -6.38 -18.69
C MET A 1 0.16 -5.78 -18.87
N SER A 2 0.26 -4.52 -19.29
CA SER A 2 1.54 -3.80 -19.43
C SER A 2 2.20 -3.54 -18.06
N PRO A 3 3.53 -3.28 -18.01
CA PRO A 3 4.24 -2.94 -16.77
C PRO A 3 3.60 -1.76 -16.02
N ILE A 4 3.23 -0.70 -16.76
CA ILE A 4 2.54 0.48 -16.23
C ILE A 4 1.14 0.11 -15.71
N GLY A 5 0.41 -0.75 -16.42
CA GLY A 5 -0.91 -1.22 -15.98
C GLY A 5 -0.85 -2.00 -14.66
N LYS A 6 0.17 -2.86 -14.49
CA LYS A 6 0.41 -3.57 -13.22
C LYS A 6 0.73 -2.59 -12.08
N PHE A 7 1.59 -1.60 -12.33
CA PHE A 7 1.95 -0.60 -11.34
C PHE A 7 0.75 0.26 -10.91
N ARG A 8 -0.13 0.66 -11.83
CA ARG A 8 -1.37 1.39 -11.48
C ARG A 8 -2.24 0.62 -10.51
N VAL A 9 -2.39 -0.70 -10.71
CA VAL A 9 -3.17 -1.55 -9.79
C VAL A 9 -2.50 -1.61 -8.41
N THR A 10 -1.19 -1.84 -8.35
CA THR A 10 -0.45 -1.85 -7.08
C THR A 10 -0.53 -0.50 -6.37
N ALA A 11 -0.39 0.62 -7.10
CA ALA A 11 -0.48 1.97 -6.55
C ALA A 11 -1.86 2.28 -5.98
N LEU A 12 -2.93 1.92 -6.70
CA LEU A 12 -4.30 2.07 -6.19
C LEU A 12 -4.55 1.18 -4.97
N ALA A 13 -4.05 -0.06 -4.97
CA ALA A 13 -4.17 -0.97 -3.83
C ALA A 13 -3.39 -0.45 -2.60
N GLU A 14 -2.17 0.06 -2.80
CA GLU A 14 -1.34 0.65 -1.75
C GLU A 14 -2.04 1.87 -1.12
N GLY A 15 -2.48 2.84 -1.93
CA GLY A 15 -3.19 4.02 -1.43
C GLY A 15 -4.51 3.66 -0.74
N SER A 16 -5.27 2.70 -1.27
CA SER A 16 -6.49 2.21 -0.62
C SER A 16 -6.19 1.55 0.73
N SER A 17 -5.13 0.72 0.80
CA SER A 17 -4.71 0.05 2.03
C SER A 17 -4.24 1.06 3.10
N PHE A 18 -3.61 2.15 2.69
CA PHE A 18 -3.25 3.26 3.56
C PHE A 18 -4.49 3.96 4.13
N LEU A 19 -5.49 4.25 3.30
CA LEU A 19 -6.75 4.84 3.75
C LEU A 19 -7.49 3.90 4.73
N LEU A 20 -7.53 2.60 4.46
CA LEU A 20 -8.10 1.61 5.37
C LEU A 20 -7.34 1.56 6.71
N LEU A 21 -6.01 1.61 6.67
CA LEU A 21 -5.19 1.65 7.88
C LEU A 21 -5.50 2.90 8.71
N LEU A 22 -5.56 4.07 8.07
CA LEU A 22 -5.73 5.36 8.74
C LEU A 22 -7.15 5.59 9.26
N PHE A 23 -8.17 5.33 8.44
CA PHE A 23 -9.56 5.67 8.75
C PHE A 23 -10.36 4.54 9.38
N ILE A 24 -9.85 3.30 9.36
CA ILE A 24 -10.55 2.16 9.98
C ILE A 24 -9.70 1.56 11.09
N ALA A 25 -8.50 1.06 10.76
CA ALA A 25 -7.71 0.32 11.74
C ALA A 25 -7.24 1.18 12.92
N MET A 26 -6.81 2.43 12.67
CA MET A 26 -6.39 3.34 13.73
C MET A 26 -7.55 3.74 14.66
N PRO A 27 -8.74 4.12 14.16
CA PRO A 27 -9.92 4.28 15.00
C PRO A 27 -10.28 3.04 15.81
N MET A 28 -10.24 1.84 15.22
CA MET A 28 -10.48 0.58 15.96
C MET A 28 -9.47 0.38 17.09
N LYS A 29 -8.20 0.73 16.89
CA LYS A 29 -7.18 0.66 17.94
C LYS A 29 -7.47 1.63 19.09
N TYR A 30 -7.77 2.89 18.80
CA TYR A 30 -7.88 3.93 19.84
C TYR A 30 -9.27 4.01 20.49
N PHE A 31 -10.35 3.83 19.73
CA PHE A 31 -11.72 3.94 20.24
C PHE A 31 -12.31 2.61 20.70
N MET A 32 -11.90 1.49 20.08
CA MET A 32 -12.45 0.17 20.38
C MET A 32 -11.44 -0.74 21.11
N GLY A 33 -10.21 -0.28 21.36
CA GLY A 33 -9.17 -1.06 22.03
C GLY A 33 -8.75 -2.32 21.25
N MET A 34 -8.94 -2.35 19.92
CA MET A 34 -8.66 -3.51 19.07
C MET A 34 -7.36 -3.32 18.25
N PRO A 35 -6.16 -3.54 18.83
CA PRO A 35 -4.89 -3.35 18.12
C PRO A 35 -4.64 -4.39 17.02
N LEU A 36 -5.38 -5.52 17.03
CA LEU A 36 -5.23 -6.58 16.04
C LEU A 36 -5.52 -6.09 14.61
N ALA A 37 -6.51 -5.20 14.44
CA ALA A 37 -6.85 -4.62 13.13
C ALA A 37 -5.65 -3.89 12.52
N VAL A 38 -4.94 -3.08 13.32
CA VAL A 38 -3.73 -2.36 12.88
C VAL A 38 -2.62 -3.34 12.51
N ARG A 39 -2.45 -4.44 13.27
CA ARG A 39 -1.42 -5.43 12.96
C ARG A 39 -1.66 -6.11 11.62
N VAL A 40 -2.91 -6.51 11.33
CA VAL A 40 -3.26 -7.20 10.08
C VAL A 40 -3.22 -6.24 8.89
N VAL A 41 -3.94 -5.11 8.99
CA VAL A 41 -4.00 -4.13 7.89
C VAL A 41 -2.63 -3.49 7.65
N GLY A 42 -1.86 -3.23 8.72
CA GLY A 42 -0.50 -2.70 8.64
C GLY A 42 0.47 -3.64 7.94
N LEU A 43 0.37 -4.96 8.18
CA LEU A 43 1.15 -5.96 7.44
C LEU A 43 0.82 -5.96 5.95
N ILE A 44 -0.47 -5.95 5.61
CA ILE A 44 -0.94 -5.92 4.22
C ILE A 44 -0.43 -4.64 3.52
N HIS A 45 -0.61 -3.48 4.17
CA HIS A 45 -0.13 -2.21 3.65
C HIS A 45 1.40 -2.20 3.47
N GLY A 46 2.16 -2.70 4.45
CA GLY A 46 3.63 -2.78 4.35
C GLY A 46 4.10 -3.64 3.18
N LEU A 47 3.45 -4.79 2.93
CA LEU A 47 3.76 -5.63 1.76
C LEU A 47 3.42 -4.92 0.43
N LEU A 48 2.28 -4.23 0.38
CA LEU A 48 1.90 -3.44 -0.79
C LEU A 48 2.86 -2.29 -1.05
N PHE A 49 3.33 -1.61 0.00
CA PHE A 49 4.32 -0.54 -0.10
C PHE A 49 5.65 -1.04 -0.67
N LEU A 50 6.14 -2.19 -0.18
CA LEU A 50 7.36 -2.81 -0.73
C LEU A 50 7.19 -3.20 -2.20
N ALA A 51 6.04 -3.78 -2.57
CA ALA A 51 5.73 -4.10 -3.96
C ALA A 51 5.66 -2.84 -4.85
N TYR A 52 5.05 -1.76 -4.34
CA TYR A 52 4.96 -0.47 -5.02
C TYR A 52 6.36 0.12 -5.26
N VAL A 53 7.22 0.18 -4.24
CA VAL A 53 8.58 0.72 -4.37
C VAL A 53 9.42 -0.10 -5.34
N ALA A 54 9.37 -1.43 -5.25
CA ALA A 54 10.09 -2.31 -6.18
C ALA A 54 9.66 -2.09 -7.64
N GLN A 55 8.36 -1.96 -7.89
CA GLN A 55 7.83 -1.68 -9.23
C GLN A 55 8.16 -0.27 -9.70
N LEU A 56 8.10 0.73 -8.80
CA LEU A 56 8.45 2.12 -9.09
C LEU A 56 9.91 2.23 -9.52
N VAL A 57 10.84 1.65 -8.77
CA VAL A 57 12.26 1.66 -9.10
C VAL A 57 12.51 1.00 -10.46
N LYS A 58 11.88 -0.15 -10.72
CA LYS A 58 12.00 -0.84 -12.01
C LYS A 58 11.45 -0.01 -13.18
N LEU A 59 10.32 0.65 -12.99
CA LEU A 59 9.73 1.50 -14.03
C LEU A 59 10.56 2.76 -14.27
N ARG A 60 11.07 3.40 -13.20
CA ARG A 60 11.95 4.56 -13.29
C ARG A 60 13.18 4.26 -14.13
N THR A 61 13.84 3.13 -13.89
CA THR A 61 15.05 2.74 -14.65
C THR A 61 14.74 2.35 -16.09
N THR A 62 13.57 1.75 -16.35
CA THR A 62 13.18 1.32 -17.70
C THR A 62 12.68 2.48 -18.57
N HIS A 63 12.00 3.46 -17.97
CA HIS A 63 11.35 4.56 -18.68
C HIS A 63 12.09 5.91 -18.56
N GLN A 64 13.24 5.96 -17.87
CA GLN A 64 14.03 7.18 -17.64
C GLN A 64 13.16 8.38 -17.23
N TRP A 65 12.31 8.17 -16.21
CA TRP A 65 11.61 9.29 -15.57
C TRP A 65 12.63 10.07 -14.73
N ASP A 66 13.09 11.19 -15.30
CA ASP A 66 13.86 12.24 -14.63
C ASP A 66 12.98 13.04 -13.65
#